data_AF-A0A7X7BVZ5-F1
#
_entry.id   AF-A0A7X7BVZ5-F1
#
_cell.length_a   1.000
_cell.length_b   1.000
_cell.length_c   1.000
_cell.angle_alpha   90.00
_cell.angle_beta   90.00
_cell.angle_gamma   90.00
#
_symmetry.space_group_name_H-M   'P 1'
#
loop_
_entity.id
_entity.type
_entity.pdbx_description
1 polymer ?
#
loop_
_entity_poly.entity_id
_entity_poly.type
_entity_poly.pdbx_seq_one_letter_code
_entity_poly.pdbx_strand_id
1 'polypeptide(L)'
;MRTLQCILISLGWGLISPLFAIEVEKEVTYYTVTPNPGEAIFDSIVRDAPPSSHQFLNEKNASTLGEYQPKVEFETHFNTHLFKRCTVSRVDITLHSHFYLPKLNTHYNYSYSVTSDFNREYRKILDHEEHHEAIYIFYLKELKKEIERLGRKRLACDDLSSQIKALEDKTLEKIDEENRLFDCREYGKKMGWTFCDAPTKRHLSNKLKSA
;
A
#
# COMPACT_ATOMS: atom_id res chain seq x y z
N MET A 1 -5.23 -62.53 -5.23
CA MET A 1 -4.76 -61.17 -4.88
C MET A 1 -5.69 -60.18 -5.56
N ARG A 2 -6.48 -59.42 -4.77
CA ARG A 2 -7.50 -58.49 -5.28
C ARG A 2 -6.87 -57.11 -5.50
N THR A 3 -6.92 -56.60 -6.71
CA THR A 3 -6.53 -55.24 -7.09
C THR A 3 -7.61 -54.27 -6.65
N LEU A 4 -7.31 -53.42 -5.65
CA LEU A 4 -8.14 -52.27 -5.29
C LEU A 4 -7.84 -51.13 -6.26
N GLN A 5 -8.84 -50.77 -7.08
CA GLN A 5 -8.78 -49.66 -8.01
C GLN A 5 -9.33 -48.43 -7.30
N CYS A 6 -8.44 -47.58 -6.77
CA CYS A 6 -8.81 -46.30 -6.18
C CYS A 6 -9.20 -45.33 -7.30
N ILE A 7 -10.49 -45.07 -7.42
CA ILE A 7 -11.04 -43.99 -8.25
C ILE A 7 -10.75 -42.68 -7.50
N LEU A 8 -9.70 -41.97 -7.92
CA LEU A 8 -9.46 -40.58 -7.53
C LEU A 8 -10.46 -39.70 -8.27
N ILE A 9 -11.55 -39.35 -7.59
CA ILE A 9 -12.43 -38.25 -7.99
C ILE A 9 -11.67 -36.97 -7.69
N SER A 10 -10.91 -36.49 -8.67
CA SER A 10 -10.33 -35.14 -8.64
C SER A 10 -11.47 -34.14 -8.78
N LEU A 11 -11.96 -33.68 -7.62
CA LEU A 11 -12.80 -32.50 -7.46
C LEU A 11 -12.09 -31.32 -8.11
N GLY A 12 -12.53 -30.94 -9.31
CA GLY A 12 -12.18 -29.70 -9.96
C GLY A 12 -12.67 -28.54 -9.11
N TRP A 13 -11.82 -28.10 -8.18
CA TRP A 13 -11.92 -26.76 -7.62
C TRP A 13 -11.55 -25.80 -8.73
N GLY A 14 -12.58 -25.37 -9.47
CA GLY A 14 -12.47 -24.23 -10.35
C GLY A 14 -11.90 -23.07 -9.56
N LEU A 15 -10.69 -22.66 -9.91
CA LEU A 15 -10.17 -21.34 -9.59
C LEU A 15 -11.09 -20.35 -10.28
N ILE A 16 -12.16 -19.96 -9.58
CA ILE A 16 -12.90 -18.73 -9.90
C ILE A 16 -11.93 -17.62 -9.52
N SER A 17 -11.01 -17.31 -10.43
CA SER A 17 -10.18 -16.11 -10.31
C SER A 17 -11.13 -14.93 -10.17
N PRO A 18 -11.05 -14.14 -9.09
CA PRO A 18 -11.93 -13.00 -8.95
C PRO A 18 -11.57 -12.00 -10.04
N LEU A 19 -12.46 -11.87 -11.04
CA LEU A 19 -12.46 -10.84 -12.08
C LEU A 19 -12.44 -9.39 -11.53
N PHE A 20 -12.50 -9.23 -10.20
CA PHE A 20 -12.52 -7.96 -9.47
C PHE A 20 -11.29 -7.73 -8.59
N ALA A 21 -10.25 -8.55 -8.70
CA ALA A 21 -9.00 -8.25 -8.01
C ALA A 21 -8.28 -7.07 -8.70
N ILE A 22 -7.66 -6.23 -7.86
CA ILE A 22 -6.52 -5.41 -8.28
C ILE A 22 -5.27 -6.30 -8.18
N GLU A 23 -4.27 -6.03 -8.99
CA GLU A 23 -2.97 -6.71 -8.88
C GLU A 23 -2.14 -6.03 -7.80
N VAL A 24 -1.44 -6.82 -6.99
CA VAL A 24 -0.56 -6.31 -5.93
C VAL A 24 0.81 -6.94 -6.13
N GLU A 25 1.79 -6.12 -6.47
CA GLU A 25 3.20 -6.50 -6.60
C GLU A 25 3.93 -6.04 -5.34
N LYS A 26 4.45 -6.98 -4.55
CA LYS A 26 5.06 -6.68 -3.25
C LYS A 26 6.58 -6.81 -3.31
N GLU A 27 7.26 -5.74 -2.93
CA GLU A 27 8.70 -5.69 -2.75
C GLU A 27 9.04 -5.32 -1.30
N VAL A 28 10.11 -5.91 -0.76
CA VAL A 28 10.61 -5.56 0.57
C VAL A 28 12.10 -5.28 0.50
N THR A 29 12.49 -4.08 0.91
CA THR A 29 13.87 -3.70 1.17
C THR A 29 14.11 -3.68 2.68
N TYR A 30 15.29 -4.16 3.09
CA TYR A 30 15.64 -4.21 4.50
C TYR A 30 16.84 -3.33 4.82
N TYR A 31 16.73 -2.54 5.89
CA TYR A 31 17.89 -1.92 6.55
C TYR A 31 18.37 -2.77 7.71
N THR A 32 19.68 -2.70 7.96
CA THR A 32 20.33 -3.56 8.94
C THR A 32 20.36 -2.89 10.30
N VAL A 33 19.87 -3.59 11.32
CA VAL A 33 19.91 -3.19 12.73
C VAL A 33 20.97 -3.99 13.46
N THR A 34 21.83 -3.31 14.21
CA THR A 34 22.87 -3.92 15.05
C THR A 34 22.66 -3.52 16.51
N PRO A 35 21.93 -4.32 17.31
CA PRO A 35 21.69 -4.00 18.71
C PRO A 35 22.97 -3.89 19.55
N ASN A 36 23.04 -2.86 20.38
CA ASN A 36 24.14 -2.73 21.35
C ASN A 36 23.80 -3.47 22.66
N PRO A 37 24.78 -4.05 23.35
CA PRO A 37 24.54 -4.64 24.68
C PRO A 37 23.95 -3.63 25.66
N GLY A 38 22.85 -4.00 26.31
CA GLY A 38 22.18 -3.15 27.32
C GLY A 38 21.25 -2.07 26.76
N GLU A 39 21.21 -1.90 25.43
CA GLU A 39 20.26 -1.01 24.75
C GLU A 39 18.92 -1.74 24.51
N ALA A 40 17.80 -1.02 24.61
CA ALA A 40 16.52 -1.57 24.22
C ALA A 40 16.44 -1.72 22.69
N ILE A 41 15.89 -2.84 22.21
CA ILE A 41 15.85 -3.12 20.76
C ILE A 41 15.14 -2.04 19.95
N PHE A 42 14.11 -1.42 20.52
CA PHE A 42 13.42 -0.30 19.88
C PHE A 42 14.38 0.86 19.59
N ASP A 43 15.26 1.20 20.54
CA ASP A 43 16.22 2.30 20.38
C ASP A 43 17.28 1.95 19.32
N SER A 44 17.70 0.69 19.24
CA SER A 44 18.58 0.22 18.16
C SER A 44 17.93 0.36 16.78
N ILE A 45 16.63 0.04 16.66
CA ILE A 45 15.87 0.22 15.41
C ILE A 45 15.79 1.70 15.05
N VAL A 46 15.42 2.58 16.00
CA VAL A 46 15.35 4.03 15.79
C VAL A 46 16.68 4.61 15.32
N ARG A 47 17.80 4.19 15.94
CA ARG A 47 19.13 4.69 15.63
C ARG A 47 19.60 4.26 14.23
N ASP A 48 19.34 3.02 13.85
CA ASP A 48 19.81 2.45 12.59
C ASP A 48 18.84 2.70 11.41
N ALA A 49 17.64 3.23 11.69
CA ALA A 49 16.65 3.60 10.70
C ALA A 49 17.16 4.74 9.79
N PRO A 50 16.92 4.66 8.47
CA PRO A 50 17.27 5.76 7.58
C PRO A 50 16.35 6.97 7.77
N PRO A 51 16.71 8.12 7.21
CA PRO A 51 15.81 9.26 7.09
C PRO A 51 14.57 8.89 6.28
N SER A 52 13.40 9.35 6.71
CA SER A 52 12.14 9.18 5.95
C SER A 52 12.21 9.84 4.58
N SER A 53 11.59 9.21 3.57
CA SER A 53 11.35 9.87 2.28
C SER A 53 10.08 10.75 2.26
N HIS A 54 9.23 10.68 3.31
CA HIS A 54 7.97 11.40 3.35
C HIS A 54 8.15 12.92 3.51
N GLN A 55 7.67 13.68 2.52
CA GLN A 55 7.71 15.15 2.51
C GLN A 55 6.90 15.82 3.63
N PHE A 56 5.92 15.11 4.23
CA PHE A 56 5.16 15.63 5.36
C PHE A 56 5.98 15.69 6.65
N LEU A 57 7.00 14.82 6.74
CA LEU A 57 7.98 14.78 7.82
C LEU A 57 9.17 15.70 7.50
N ASN A 58 8.88 16.98 7.19
CA ASN A 58 9.90 18.03 7.02
C ASN A 58 10.78 18.25 8.28
N GLU A 59 10.54 17.50 9.33
CA GLU A 59 11.45 17.33 10.44
C GLU A 59 12.62 16.46 9.97
N LYS A 60 13.77 17.10 9.72
CA LYS A 60 15.05 16.48 9.31
C LYS A 60 15.55 15.30 10.19
N ASN A 61 14.80 14.92 11.22
CA ASN A 61 15.12 13.88 12.19
C ASN A 61 14.00 12.81 12.32
N ALA A 62 12.99 12.80 11.45
CA ALA A 62 11.98 11.74 11.48
C ALA A 62 12.59 10.44 10.91
N SER A 63 13.01 9.54 11.80
CA SER A 63 13.46 8.20 11.45
C SER A 63 12.27 7.32 11.02
N THR A 64 12.39 6.57 9.92
CA THR A 64 11.40 5.57 9.54
C THR A 64 11.68 4.24 10.22
N LEU A 65 10.87 3.90 11.24
CA LEU A 65 10.92 2.56 11.84
C LEU A 65 10.52 1.50 10.82
N GLY A 66 9.52 1.81 10.01
CA GLY A 66 9.18 1.17 8.74
C GLY A 66 8.75 2.26 7.75
N GLU A 67 8.63 1.91 6.48
CA GLU A 67 8.03 2.79 5.48
C GLU A 67 7.31 1.97 4.41
N TYR A 68 6.06 2.32 4.14
CA TYR A 68 5.29 1.84 3.00
C TYR A 68 5.30 2.86 1.85
N GLN A 69 5.88 2.48 0.71
CA GLN A 69 5.99 3.28 -0.50
C GLN A 69 5.11 2.69 -1.62
N PRO A 70 3.89 3.21 -1.79
CA PRO A 70 2.97 2.76 -2.81
C PRO A 70 3.23 3.46 -4.15
N LYS A 71 3.11 2.73 -5.25
CA LYS A 71 2.92 3.28 -6.59
C LYS A 71 1.73 2.59 -7.25
N VAL A 72 0.82 3.38 -7.81
CA VAL A 72 -0.38 2.86 -8.46
C VAL A 72 -0.31 3.12 -9.96
N GLU A 73 -0.59 2.08 -10.73
CA GLU A 73 -0.72 2.14 -12.19
C GLU A 73 -2.15 1.83 -12.58
N PHE A 74 -2.71 2.65 -13.47
CA PHE A 74 -4.08 2.53 -13.97
C PHE A 74 -4.05 2.29 -15.47
N GLU A 75 -4.70 1.22 -15.91
CA GLU A 75 -4.96 0.98 -17.33
C GLU A 75 -6.46 0.77 -17.53
N THR A 76 -7.09 1.67 -18.28
CA THR A 76 -8.51 1.54 -18.64
C THR A 76 -8.65 1.29 -20.14
N HIS A 77 -9.33 0.20 -20.47
CA HIS A 77 -9.64 -0.16 -21.85
C HIS A 77 -11.06 0.25 -22.22
N PHE A 78 -11.22 0.77 -23.44
CA PHE A 78 -12.49 1.27 -23.95
C PHE A 78 -12.95 0.50 -25.18
N ASN A 79 -14.25 0.22 -25.23
CA ASN A 79 -14.94 -0.15 -26.48
C ASN A 79 -15.56 1.10 -27.09
N THR A 80 -15.24 1.38 -28.35
CA THR A 80 -15.81 2.51 -29.09
C THR A 80 -17.01 2.06 -29.92
N HIS A 81 -18.11 2.79 -29.82
CA HIS A 81 -19.36 2.58 -30.55
C HIS A 81 -19.58 3.67 -31.59
N LEU A 82 -20.58 3.48 -32.46
CA LEU A 82 -21.06 4.53 -33.37
C LEU A 82 -21.32 5.85 -32.61
N PHE A 83 -21.01 6.97 -33.26
CA PHE A 83 -21.09 8.34 -32.71
C PHE A 83 -20.08 8.66 -31.59
N LYS A 84 -18.88 8.07 -31.61
CA LYS A 84 -17.79 8.33 -30.63
C LYS A 84 -18.22 8.14 -29.17
N ARG A 85 -19.13 7.20 -28.94
CA ARG A 85 -19.53 6.81 -27.60
C ARG A 85 -18.64 5.67 -27.12
N CYS A 86 -18.12 5.80 -25.90
CA CYS A 86 -17.28 4.78 -25.29
C CYS A 86 -17.99 4.08 -24.14
N THR A 87 -17.63 2.82 -23.92
CA THR A 87 -17.90 2.07 -22.70
C THR A 87 -16.60 1.48 -22.19
N VAL A 88 -16.44 1.35 -20.88
CA VAL A 88 -15.28 0.65 -20.31
C VAL A 88 -15.44 -0.85 -20.55
N SER A 89 -14.43 -1.47 -21.14
CA SER A 89 -14.38 -2.92 -21.37
C SER A 89 -13.63 -3.65 -20.26
N ARG A 90 -12.56 -3.03 -19.75
CA ARG A 90 -11.69 -3.59 -18.70
C ARG A 90 -11.02 -2.46 -17.94
N VAL A 91 -10.78 -2.69 -16.66
CA VAL A 91 -10.02 -1.81 -15.76
C VAL A 91 -8.97 -2.66 -15.06
N ASP A 92 -7.71 -2.35 -15.32
CA ASP A 92 -6.56 -2.94 -14.65
C ASP A 92 -5.95 -1.89 -13.73
N ILE A 93 -5.74 -2.30 -12.49
CA ILE A 93 -5.12 -1.48 -11.46
C ILE A 93 -4.05 -2.35 -10.82
N THR A 94 -2.81 -1.87 -10.87
CA THR A 94 -1.66 -2.52 -10.25
C THR A 94 -1.15 -1.63 -9.12
N LEU A 95 -1.11 -2.20 -7.91
CA LEU A 95 -0.51 -1.60 -6.74
C LEU A 95 0.89 -2.19 -6.55
N HIS A 96 1.90 -1.38 -6.79
CA HIS A 96 3.28 -1.67 -6.44
C HIS A 96 3.49 -1.28 -4.99
N SER A 97 3.58 -2.28 -4.13
CA SER A 97 3.73 -2.17 -2.69
C SER A 97 5.18 -2.37 -2.29
N HIS A 98 5.90 -1.29 -1.99
CA HIS A 98 7.28 -1.39 -1.52
C HIS A 98 7.37 -1.12 -0.02
N PHE A 99 7.91 -2.08 0.74
CA PHE A 99 8.11 -1.97 2.17
C PHE A 99 9.59 -1.77 2.49
N TYR A 100 9.89 -0.84 3.38
CA TYR A 100 11.21 -0.64 3.95
C TYR A 100 11.20 -1.06 5.43
N LEU A 101 11.86 -2.16 5.79
CA LEU A 101 11.72 -2.80 7.11
C LEU A 101 13.07 -3.09 7.78
N PRO A 102 13.14 -3.14 9.12
CA PRO A 102 14.37 -3.51 9.80
C PRO A 102 14.63 -5.02 9.66
N LYS A 103 15.91 -5.41 9.63
CA LYS A 103 16.36 -6.79 9.87
C LYS A 103 17.57 -6.80 10.81
N LEU A 104 17.71 -7.85 11.60
CA LEU A 104 18.93 -8.05 12.38
C LEU A 104 20.14 -8.28 11.47
N ASN A 105 21.29 -7.77 11.89
CA ASN A 105 22.56 -8.01 11.22
C ASN A 105 22.97 -9.49 11.32
N THR A 106 22.91 -10.20 10.20
CA THR A 106 23.20 -11.64 10.15
C THR A 106 24.67 -12.00 10.38
N HIS A 107 25.57 -11.01 10.45
CA HIS A 107 26.98 -11.25 10.79
C HIS A 107 27.20 -11.57 12.28
N TYR A 108 26.21 -11.36 13.13
CA TYR A 108 26.29 -11.62 14.57
C TYR A 108 25.34 -12.73 15.00
N ASN A 109 25.77 -13.52 15.99
CA ASN A 109 24.93 -14.50 16.66
C ASN A 109 24.26 -13.85 17.88
N TYR A 110 23.03 -13.36 17.69
CA TYR A 110 22.25 -12.76 18.76
C TYR A 110 21.68 -13.80 19.72
N SER A 111 21.57 -13.43 20.99
CA SER A 111 20.91 -14.27 22.00
C SER A 111 19.42 -14.44 21.68
N TYR A 112 18.79 -15.48 22.21
CA TYR A 112 17.35 -15.70 22.03
C TYR A 112 16.52 -14.49 22.49
N SER A 113 16.89 -13.85 23.61
CA SER A 113 16.19 -12.67 24.12
C SER A 113 16.22 -11.53 23.11
N VAL A 114 17.40 -11.20 22.57
CA VAL A 114 17.56 -10.13 21.56
C VAL A 114 16.73 -10.43 20.32
N THR A 115 16.79 -11.66 19.81
CA THR A 115 16.02 -12.08 18.63
C THR A 115 14.51 -12.03 18.89
N SER A 116 14.05 -12.47 20.07
CA SER A 116 12.63 -12.44 20.46
C SER A 116 12.11 -11.01 20.58
N ASP A 117 12.88 -10.14 21.22
CA ASP A 117 12.55 -8.73 21.40
C ASP A 117 12.51 -7.99 20.05
N PHE A 118 13.48 -8.27 19.17
CA PHE A 118 13.47 -7.75 17.81
C PHE A 118 12.24 -8.20 17.02
N ASN A 119 11.94 -9.50 17.01
CA ASN A 119 10.79 -10.03 16.27
C ASN A 119 9.47 -9.41 16.74
N ARG A 120 9.34 -9.08 18.03
CA ARG A 120 8.16 -8.39 18.57
C ARG A 120 8.04 -6.96 18.05
N GLU A 121 9.12 -6.19 18.02
CA GLU A 121 9.08 -4.83 17.46
C GLU A 121 8.92 -4.85 15.94
N TYR A 122 9.62 -5.75 15.23
CA TYR A 122 9.45 -5.98 13.80
C TYR A 122 7.99 -6.27 13.43
N ARG A 123 7.29 -7.11 14.21
CA ARG A 123 5.88 -7.41 13.94
C ARG A 123 4.99 -6.18 14.07
N LYS A 124 5.18 -5.34 15.08
CA LYS A 124 4.42 -4.09 15.21
C LYS A 124 4.64 -3.16 14.02
N ILE A 125 5.90 -3.03 13.58
CA ILE A 125 6.26 -2.21 12.42
C ILE A 125 5.61 -2.78 11.16
N LEU A 126 5.77 -4.08 10.91
CA LEU A 126 5.15 -4.73 9.76
C LEU A 126 3.63 -4.59 9.75
N ASP A 127 2.96 -4.84 10.88
CA ASP A 127 1.51 -4.74 10.98
C ASP A 127 1.02 -3.29 10.71
N HIS A 128 1.78 -2.29 11.14
CA HIS A 128 1.53 -0.88 10.84
C HIS A 128 1.65 -0.60 9.33
N GLU A 129 2.76 -1.01 8.69
CA GLU A 129 2.95 -0.80 7.25
C GLU A 129 1.93 -1.59 6.41
N GLU A 130 1.56 -2.80 6.84
CA GLU A 130 0.53 -3.61 6.16
C GLU A 130 -0.87 -2.96 6.28
N HIS A 131 -1.11 -2.15 7.30
CA HIS A 131 -2.35 -1.37 7.40
C HIS A 131 -2.43 -0.29 6.32
N HIS A 132 -1.31 0.39 6.02
CA HIS A 132 -1.25 1.33 4.90
C HIS A 132 -1.55 0.65 3.56
N GLU A 133 -0.96 -0.51 3.30
CA GLU A 133 -1.27 -1.34 2.13
C GLU A 133 -2.76 -1.69 2.08
N ALA A 134 -3.36 -2.06 3.22
CA ALA A 134 -4.78 -2.39 3.30
C ALA A 134 -5.68 -1.19 2.94
N ILE A 135 -5.32 0.03 3.35
CA ILE A 135 -6.02 1.27 2.97
C ILE A 135 -6.00 1.44 1.45
N TYR A 136 -4.84 1.29 0.80
CA TYR A 136 -4.73 1.35 -0.66
C TYR A 136 -5.61 0.30 -1.33
N ILE A 137 -5.48 -0.97 -0.93
CA ILE A 137 -6.24 -2.08 -1.52
C ILE A 137 -7.74 -1.84 -1.40
N PHE A 138 -8.22 -1.36 -0.26
CA PHE A 138 -9.64 -1.08 -0.04
C PHE A 138 -10.14 -0.02 -1.02
N TYR A 139 -9.49 1.14 -1.08
CA TYR A 139 -9.95 2.26 -1.90
C TYR A 139 -9.79 2.02 -3.40
N LEU A 140 -8.72 1.33 -3.84
CA LEU A 140 -8.53 0.98 -5.24
C LEU A 140 -9.58 -0.04 -5.74
N LYS A 141 -10.01 -0.98 -4.88
CA LYS A 141 -11.14 -1.88 -5.19
C LYS A 141 -12.45 -1.12 -5.36
N GLU A 142 -12.71 -0.11 -4.53
CA GLU A 142 -13.91 0.72 -4.67
C GLU A 142 -13.85 1.58 -5.94
N LEU A 143 -12.70 2.17 -6.25
CA LEU A 143 -12.48 2.91 -7.50
C LEU A 143 -12.73 2.05 -8.74
N LYS A 144 -12.20 0.81 -8.77
CA LYS A 144 -12.43 -0.13 -9.88
C LYS A 144 -13.93 -0.34 -10.13
N LYS A 145 -14.71 -0.59 -9.07
CA LYS A 145 -16.17 -0.74 -9.16
C LYS A 145 -16.85 0.53 -9.66
N GLU A 146 -16.39 1.70 -9.24
CA GLU A 146 -16.94 2.98 -9.68
C GLU A 146 -16.66 3.25 -11.17
N ILE A 147 -15.45 2.97 -11.65
CA ILE A 147 -15.08 3.08 -13.07
C ILE A 147 -15.92 2.11 -13.90
N GLU A 148 -16.06 0.85 -13.48
CA GLU A 148 -16.90 -0.14 -14.18
C GLU A 148 -18.39 0.27 -14.21
N ARG A 149 -18.89 0.91 -13.14
CA ARG A 149 -20.26 1.46 -13.10
C ARG A 149 -20.40 2.67 -14.03
N LEU A 150 -19.41 3.55 -14.04
CA LEU A 150 -19.39 4.72 -14.92
C LEU A 150 -19.31 4.31 -16.39
N GLY A 151 -18.45 3.36 -16.72
CA GLY A 151 -18.24 2.85 -18.08
C GLY A 151 -19.41 2.09 -18.70
N ARG A 152 -20.42 1.73 -17.90
CA ARG A 152 -21.71 1.24 -18.41
C ARG A 152 -22.56 2.35 -19.02
N LYS A 153 -22.30 3.61 -18.67
CA LYS A 153 -22.94 4.77 -19.29
C LYS A 153 -22.26 5.00 -20.65
N ARG A 154 -23.02 4.94 -21.74
CA ARG A 154 -22.53 5.21 -23.10
C ARG A 154 -22.30 6.72 -23.31
N LEU A 155 -21.20 7.22 -22.77
CA LEU A 155 -20.79 8.63 -22.82
C LEU A 155 -19.89 8.90 -24.01
N ALA A 156 -19.67 10.18 -24.34
CA ALA A 156 -18.58 10.54 -25.25
C ALA A 156 -17.24 10.09 -24.64
N CYS A 157 -16.31 9.62 -25.47
CA CYS A 157 -15.04 9.05 -25.00
C CYS A 157 -14.23 10.04 -24.13
N ASP A 158 -14.19 11.31 -24.53
CA ASP A 158 -13.47 12.37 -23.81
C ASP A 158 -14.10 12.65 -22.44
N ASP A 159 -15.44 12.70 -22.37
CA ASP A 159 -16.19 12.90 -21.13
C ASP A 159 -16.01 11.73 -20.17
N LEU A 160 -15.98 10.50 -20.71
CA LEU A 160 -15.78 9.29 -19.93
C LEU A 160 -14.36 9.25 -19.36
N SER A 161 -13.34 9.50 -20.19
CA SER A 161 -11.94 9.53 -19.78
C SER A 161 -11.69 10.60 -18.71
N SER A 162 -12.23 11.81 -18.89
CA SER A 162 -12.09 12.90 -17.93
C SER A 162 -12.75 12.59 -16.58
N GLN A 163 -13.91 11.94 -16.59
CA GLN A 163 -14.58 11.52 -15.34
C GLN A 163 -13.82 10.40 -14.63
N ILE A 164 -13.24 9.44 -15.37
CA ILE A 164 -12.41 8.39 -14.79
C ILE A 164 -11.18 9.00 -14.13
N LYS A 165 -10.50 9.93 -14.80
CA LYS A 165 -9.33 10.62 -14.23
C LYS A 165 -9.69 11.39 -12.95
N ALA A 166 -10.84 12.06 -12.93
CA ALA A 166 -11.32 12.75 -11.73
C ALA A 166 -11.62 11.78 -10.56
N LEU A 167 -12.09 10.55 -10.84
CA LEU A 167 -12.28 9.51 -9.82
C LEU A 167 -10.95 8.98 -9.30
N GLU A 168 -9.96 8.76 -10.18
CA GLU A 168 -8.60 8.36 -9.79
C GLU A 168 -7.98 9.39 -8.84
N ASP A 169 -7.92 10.66 -9.25
CA ASP A 169 -7.28 11.72 -8.47
C ASP A 169 -7.94 11.88 -7.10
N LYS A 170 -9.29 11.90 -7.05
CA LYS A 170 -10.05 11.97 -5.80
C LYS A 170 -9.79 10.77 -4.89
N THR A 171 -9.64 9.57 -5.46
CA THR A 171 -9.39 8.36 -4.68
C THR A 171 -7.99 8.39 -4.08
N LEU A 172 -6.98 8.81 -4.85
CA LEU A 172 -5.62 8.97 -4.35
C LEU A 172 -5.54 10.01 -3.24
N GLU A 173 -6.19 11.17 -3.40
CA GLU A 173 -6.28 12.18 -2.34
C GLU A 173 -6.91 11.63 -1.05
N LYS A 174 -7.94 10.80 -1.19
CA LYS A 174 -8.60 10.17 -0.05
C LYS A 174 -7.71 9.14 0.64
N ILE A 175 -6.98 8.33 -0.13
CA ILE A 175 -6.01 7.37 0.41
C ILE A 175 -4.93 8.12 1.21
N ASP A 176 -4.37 9.20 0.67
CA ASP A 176 -3.37 10.02 1.35
C ASP A 176 -3.91 10.60 2.68
N GLU A 177 -5.16 11.07 2.68
CA GLU A 177 -5.80 11.57 3.90
C GLU A 177 -5.98 10.47 4.95
N GLU A 178 -6.43 9.28 4.55
CA GLU A 178 -6.69 8.16 5.47
C GLU A 178 -5.38 7.60 6.06
N ASN A 179 -4.32 7.47 5.25
CA ASN A 179 -2.99 7.10 5.73
C ASN A 179 -2.46 8.12 6.75
N ARG A 180 -2.55 9.42 6.43
CA ARG A 180 -2.16 10.49 7.36
C ARG A 180 -2.95 10.43 8.67
N LEU A 181 -4.26 10.18 8.60
CA LEU A 181 -5.10 10.07 9.79
C LEU A 181 -4.74 8.83 10.62
N PHE A 182 -4.39 7.72 9.97
CA PHE A 182 -3.91 6.51 10.64
C PHE A 182 -2.60 6.78 11.38
N ASP A 183 -1.61 7.34 10.68
CA ASP A 183 -0.32 7.78 11.24
C ASP A 183 -0.47 8.69 12.46
N CYS A 184 -1.36 9.68 12.36
CA CYS A 184 -1.62 10.59 13.45
C CYS A 184 -2.26 9.91 14.67
N ARG A 185 -3.10 8.88 14.47
CA ARG A 185 -3.70 8.11 15.56
C ARG A 185 -2.70 7.19 16.24
N GLU A 186 -1.84 6.52 15.48
CA GLU A 186 -0.90 5.53 16.04
C GLU A 186 0.37 6.17 16.61
N TYR A 187 0.95 7.12 15.88
CA TYR A 187 2.24 7.71 16.22
C TYR A 187 2.19 9.20 16.51
N GLY A 188 1.20 9.94 16.00
CA GLY A 188 1.17 11.41 16.08
C GLY A 188 1.42 11.99 17.48
N LYS A 189 0.74 11.48 18.51
CA LYS A 189 0.94 11.92 19.90
C LYS A 189 2.26 11.44 20.51
N LYS A 190 2.70 10.23 20.15
CA LYS A 190 3.94 9.62 20.69
C LYS A 190 5.19 10.29 20.12
N MET A 191 5.13 10.71 18.86
CA MET A 191 6.22 11.31 18.11
C MET A 191 6.19 12.85 18.11
N GLY A 192 5.12 13.47 18.64
CA GLY A 192 5.01 14.93 18.74
C GLY A 192 4.73 15.63 17.40
N TRP A 193 4.10 14.94 16.45
CA TRP A 193 3.88 15.44 15.09
C TRP A 193 2.84 16.57 15.05
N THR A 194 3.31 17.79 14.80
CA THR A 194 2.47 19.00 14.79
C THR A 194 1.50 19.08 13.60
N PHE A 195 1.78 18.37 12.50
CA PHE A 195 0.87 18.30 11.35
C PHE A 195 -0.40 17.47 11.63
N CYS A 196 -0.43 16.73 12.74
CA CYS A 196 -1.61 16.06 13.23
C CYS A 196 -2.62 17.01 13.89
N ASP A 197 -2.17 18.20 14.31
CA ASP A 197 -2.99 19.20 15.02
C ASP A 197 -3.63 20.26 14.09
N ALA A 198 -3.23 20.31 12.81
CA ALA A 198 -3.72 21.30 11.87
C ALA A 198 -5.01 20.85 11.14
N PRO A 199 -6.08 21.68 11.12
CA PRO A 199 -7.25 21.40 10.28
C PRO A 199 -6.87 21.53 8.80
N THR A 200 -7.28 20.54 8.02
CA THR A 200 -7.00 20.35 6.58
C THR A 200 -7.29 21.62 5.76
N LYS A 201 -6.26 22.43 5.48
CA LYS A 201 -6.28 23.39 4.37
C LYS A 201 -5.41 22.86 3.24
N ARG A 202 -6.10 22.35 2.21
CA ARG A 202 -5.66 22.12 0.82
C ARG A 202 -4.19 22.51 0.54
N HIS A 203 -3.29 21.55 0.66
CA HIS A 203 -1.90 21.71 0.20
C HIS A 203 -1.47 20.56 -0.72
N LEU A 204 -2.26 20.28 -1.75
CA LEU A 204 -1.85 19.37 -2.84
C LEU A 204 -2.18 19.94 -4.24
N SER A 205 -2.04 21.26 -4.41
CA SER A 205 -2.16 21.90 -5.74
C SER A 205 -0.91 21.78 -6.63
N ASN A 206 0.21 21.24 -6.15
CA ASN A 206 1.49 21.36 -6.86
C ASN A 206 2.12 20.06 -7.38
N LYS A 207 1.50 18.89 -7.22
CA LYS A 207 2.12 17.61 -7.66
C LYS A 207 1.60 17.02 -8.98
N LEU A 208 0.54 17.56 -9.58
CA LEU A 208 0.05 17.11 -10.89
C LEU A 208 0.61 17.92 -12.09
N LYS A 209 1.73 18.65 -11.92
CA LYS A 209 2.35 19.44 -13.00
C LYS A 209 3.76 19.03 -13.42
N SER A 210 4.25 17.89 -12.96
CA SER A 210 5.57 17.39 -13.38
C SER A 210 5.61 15.87 -13.42
N ALA A 211 5.00 15.31 -14.47
CA ALA A 211 5.39 14.10 -15.18
C ALA A 211 4.79 14.19 -16.59
#